data_AF-A0A3N9P5H3-F1
#
_entry.id   AF-A0A3N9P5H3-F1
#
_cell.length_a   1.000
_cell.length_b   1.000
_cell.length_c   1.000
_cell.angle_alpha   90.00
_cell.angle_beta   90.00
_cell.angle_gamma   90.00
#
_symmetry.space_group_name_H-M   'P 1'
#
loop_
_entity.id
_entity.type
_entity.pdbx_description
1 polymer ?
#
loop_
_entity_poly.entity_id
_entity_poly.type
_entity_poly.pdbx_seq_one_letter_code
_entity_poly.pdbx_strand_id
1 'polypeptide(L)' 'MKSVLIITYYWPPAGGPGVQRALKFAKYLPKVGWRPIILTVENGEYPARDETLRQDISAQLIVRKTASLEPYAL' A
#
# COMPACT_ATOMS: atom_id res chain seq x y z
N MET A 1 12.41 17.33 -4.68
CA MET A 1 11.64 16.31 -3.93
C MET A 1 12.02 14.94 -4.50
N LYS A 2 12.52 14.01 -3.69
CA LYS A 2 12.95 12.68 -4.18
C LYS A 2 11.76 11.72 -4.18
N SER A 3 11.69 10.83 -5.17
CA SER A 3 10.63 9.81 -5.24
C SER A 3 11.12 8.49 -4.65
N VAL A 4 10.22 7.75 -4.01
CA VAL A 4 10.47 6.39 -3.52
C VAL A 4 9.31 5.48 -3.92
N LEU A 5 9.65 4.36 -4.56
CA LEU A 5 8.69 3.31 -4.89
C LEU A 5 8.61 2.31 -3.74
N ILE A 6 7.42 2.13 -3.18
CA ILE A 6 7.14 1.10 -2.18
C ILE A 6 6.35 0.00 -2.88
N ILE A 7 6.95 -1.18 -2.99
CA ILE A 7 6.33 -2.36 -3.56
C ILE A 7 5.78 -3.20 -2.40
N THR A 8 4.48 -3.44 -2.38
CA THR A 8 3.84 -4.21 -1.31
C THR A 8 2.70 -5.05 -1.85
N TYR A 9 2.65 -6.31 -1.47
CA TYR A 9 1.53 -7.19 -1.80
C TYR A 9 0.28 -6.80 -1.02
N TYR A 10 0.41 -6.63 0.30
CA TYR A 10 -0.69 -6.24 1.17
C TYR A 10 -0.81 -4.71 1.23
N TRP A 11 -1.97 -4.20 0.85
CA TRP A 11 -2.31 -2.77 0.85
C TRP A 11 -3.77 -2.59 1.30
N PRO A 12 -4.18 -1.46 1.93
CA PRO A 12 -5.56 -1.29 2.35
C PRO A 12 -6.55 -1.55 1.20
N PRO A 13 -7.64 -2.28 1.47
CA PRO A 13 -8.19 -2.56 2.80
C PRO A 13 -7.63 -3.80 3.50
N ALA A 14 -6.55 -4.42 3.02
CA ALA A 14 -5.89 -5.48 3.77
C ALA A 14 -5.51 -5.01 5.18
N GLY A 15 -5.70 -5.85 6.19
CA GLY A 15 -5.36 -5.58 7.58
C GLY A 15 -3.95 -6.05 7.95
N GLY A 16 -3.57 -5.81 9.20
CA GLY A 16 -2.35 -6.37 9.79
C GLY A 16 -1.14 -5.45 9.79
N PRO A 17 -0.08 -5.84 10.53
CA PRO A 17 1.06 -4.96 10.84
C PRO A 17 1.90 -4.58 9.62
N GLY A 18 2.01 -5.48 8.62
CA GLY A 18 2.73 -5.20 7.38
C GLY A 18 2.08 -4.09 6.55
N VAL A 19 0.75 -4.11 6.46
CA VAL A 19 -0.03 -3.07 5.76
C VAL A 19 0.12 -1.74 6.45
N GLN A 20 -0.06 -1.71 7.78
CA GLN A 20 0.06 -0.47 8.54
C GLN A 20 1.46 0.15 8.37
N ARG A 21 2.53 -0.64 8.37
CA ARG A 21 3.89 -0.12 8.16
C ARG A 21 4.02 0.59 6.81
N ALA A 22 3.64 -0.07 5.71
CA ALA A 22 3.73 0.51 4.37
C ALA A 22 2.84 1.76 4.25
N LEU A 23 1.63 1.72 4.80
CA LEU A 23 0.69 2.83 4.81
C LEU A 23 1.20 4.05 5.59
N LYS A 24 1.76 3.84 6.80
CA LYS A 24 2.32 4.95 7.59
C LYS A 24 3.57 5.56 6.95
N PHE A 25 4.41 4.76 6.27
CA PHE A 25 5.49 5.33 5.45
C PHE A 25 4.92 6.22 4.35
N ALA A 26 3.94 5.73 3.59
CA ALA A 26 3.29 6.52 2.53
C ALA A 26 2.64 7.81 3.06
N LYS A 27 2.06 7.76 4.27
CA LYS A 27 1.43 8.90 4.94
C LYS A 27 2.43 9.95 5.41
N TYR A 28 3.59 9.53 5.95
CA TYR A 28 4.51 10.43 6.64
C TYR A 28 5.77 10.83 5.85
N LEU A 29 6.19 10.05 4.85
CA LEU A 29 7.32 10.41 3.96
C LEU A 29 7.19 11.79 3.30
N PRO A 30 5.99 12.25 2.87
CA PRO A 30 5.82 13.61 2.35
C PRO A 30 6.28 14.70 3.32
N LYS A 31 6.16 14.49 4.63
CA LYS A 31 6.57 15.47 5.66
C LYS A 31 8.08 15.69 5.73
N VAL A 32 8.87 14.77 5.18
CA VAL A 32 10.34 14.83 5.17
C VAL A 32 10.90 14.95 3.74
N GLY A 33 10.09 15.44 2.80
CA GLY A 33 10.54 15.78 1.44
C GLY A 33 10.62 14.62 0.45
N TRP A 34 9.99 13.49 0.78
CA TRP A 34 9.91 12.31 -0.08
C TRP A 34 8.51 12.12 -0.68
N ARG A 35 8.45 11.78 -1.96
CA ARG A 35 7.22 11.44 -2.68
C ARG A 35 7.07 9.93 -2.78
N PRO A 36 6.23 9.29 -1.94
CA PRO A 36 5.96 7.87 -2.07
C PRO A 36 5.08 7.59 -3.29
N ILE A 37 5.37 6.47 -3.96
CA ILE A 37 4.55 5.85 -4.99
C ILE A 37 4.35 4.40 -4.55
N ILE A 38 3.12 3.91 -4.58
CA ILE A 38 2.80 2.54 -4.21
C ILE A 38 2.62 1.71 -5.47
N LEU A 39 3.29 0.56 -5.52
CA LEU A 39 2.96 -0.53 -6.42
C LEU A 39 2.43 -1.70 -5.60
N THR A 40 1.22 -2.14 -5.91
CA THR A 40 0.55 -3.23 -5.22
C THR A 40 -0.24 -4.10 -6.19
N VAL A 41 -0.87 -5.15 -5.68
CA VAL A 41 -1.62 -6.11 -6.49
C VAL A 41 -3.08 -5.65 -6.68
N GLU A 42 -3.65 -5.99 -7.82
CA GLU A 42 -5.05 -5.67 -8.13
C GLU A 42 -6.03 -6.59 -7.39
N ASN A 43 -5.78 -7.90 -7.43
CA ASN A 43 -6.67 -8.96 -6.93
C ASN A 43 -6.01 -9.83 -5.85
N GLY A 44 -5.30 -9.20 -4.90
CA GLY A 44 -4.61 -9.95 -3.85
C GLY A 44 -5.56 -10.57 -2.82
N GLU A 45 -5.21 -11.76 -2.33
CA GLU A 45 -5.88 -12.39 -1.19
C GLU A 45 -5.47 -11.74 0.14
N TYR A 46 -6.46 -11.42 0.98
CA TYR A 46 -6.25 -10.74 2.26
C TYR A 46 -6.83 -11.57 3.40
N PRO A 47 -6.00 -12.14 4.30
CA PRO A 47 -6.51 -12.95 5.42
C PRO A 47 -7.26 -12.11 6.46
N ALA A 48 -6.99 -10.80 6.51
CA ALA A 48 -7.70 -9.84 7.34
C ALA A 48 -8.01 -8.59 6.52
N ARG A 49 -9.17 -7.97 6.76
CA ARG A 49 -9.60 -6.72 6.13
C ARG A 49 -9.95 -5.68 7.19
N ASP A 50 -9.50 -4.45 6.97
CA ASP A 50 -9.80 -3.29 7.80
C ASP A 50 -10.03 -2.08 6.87
N GLU A 51 -11.30 -1.79 6.60
CA GLU A 51 -11.71 -0.70 5.71
C GLU A 51 -11.37 0.67 6.32
N THR A 52 -11.18 0.78 7.64
CA THR A 52 -10.83 2.05 8.29
C THR A 52 -9.45 2.53 7.85
N LEU A 53 -8.55 1.64 7.44
CA LEU A 53 -7.21 2.01 6.94
C LEU A 53 -7.24 2.86 5.67
N ARG A 54 -8.35 2.87 4.91
CA ARG A 54 -8.49 3.74 3.74
C ARG A 54 -8.44 5.22 4.08
N GLN A 55 -8.86 5.60 5.29
CA GLN A 55 -8.87 7.01 5.73
C GLN A 55 -7.46 7.62 5.79
N ASP A 56 -6.44 6.76 5.85
CA ASP A 56 -5.04 7.18 5.89
C ASP A 56 -4.40 7.29 4.50
N ILE A 57 -5.10 6.90 3.43
CA ILE A 57 -4.65 7.07 2.05
C ILE A 57 -4.94 8.50 1.62
N SER A 58 -3.88 9.29 1.42
CA SER A 58 -4.00 10.62 0.83
C SER A 58 -4.54 10.53 -0.59
N ALA A 59 -5.48 11.42 -0.95
CA ALA A 59 -5.99 11.55 -2.32
C ALA A 59 -4.88 11.90 -3.36
N GLN A 60 -3.74 12.42 -2.89
CA GLN A 60 -2.60 12.76 -3.74
C GLN A 60 -1.58 11.60 -3.86
N LEU A 61 -1.75 10.51 -3.10
CA LEU A 61 -0.87 9.36 -3.15
C LEU A 61 -1.09 8.60 -4.46
N ILE A 62 -0.01 8.38 -5.21
CA ILE A 62 -0.08 7.54 -6.40
C ILE A 62 -0.03 6.08 -5.96
N VAL A 63 -1.12 5.37 -6.21
CA VAL A 63 -1.22 3.92 -6.03
C VAL A 63 -1.44 3.27 -7.39
N ARG A 64 -0.49 2.42 -7.79
CA ARG A 64 -0.58 1.61 -8.99
C ARG A 64 -0.85 0.17 -8.60
N LYS A 65 -1.85 -0.41 -9.23
CA LYS A 65 -2.21 -1.83 -9.08
C LYS A 65 -1.78 -2.57 -10.34
N THR A 66 -1.28 -3.78 -10.17
CA THR A 66 -0.89 -4.66 -11.27
C THR A 66 -1.37 -6.09 -10.99
N ALA A 67 -1.48 -6.90 -12.05
CA ALA A 67 -1.62 -8.34 -11.90
C ALA A 67 -0.38 -8.94 -11.19
N SER A 68 -0.61 -9.98 -10.41
CA SER A 68 0.40 -10.83 -9.77
C SER A 68 0.18 -12.28 -10.17
N LEU A 69 1.25 -13.07 -10.14
CA LEU A 69 1.12 -14.52 -10.06
C LEU A 69 0.71 -14.83 -8.62
N GLU A 70 -0.54 -15.23 -8.42
CA GLU A 70 -1.07 -15.49 -7.07
C GLU A 70 -0.37 -16.71 -6.46
N PRO A 71 0.41 -16.55 -5.37
CA PRO A 71 1.18 -17.64 -4.79
C PRO A 71 0.31 -18.64 -4.01
N TYR A 72 -0.94 -18.28 -3.70
CA TYR A 72 -1.87 -19.08 -2.89
C TYR A 72 -2.90 -19.85 -3.73
N ALA A 73 -2.88 -19.72 -5.06
CA ALA A 73 -3.80 -20.41 -5.97
C ALA A 73 -3.35 -21.85 -6.33
N LEU A 74 -2.46 -22.46 -5.54
CA LEU A 74 -1.94 -23.82 -5.72
C LEU A 74 -2.59 -24.81 -4.76
#